data_AF-A0A1F4SUY1-F1
#
_entry.id   AF-A0A1F4SUY1-F1
#
_cell.length_a   1.000
_cell.length_b   1.000
_cell.length_c   1.000
_cell.angle_alpha   90.00
_cell.angle_beta   90.00
_cell.angle_gamma   90.00
#
_symmetry.space_group_name_H-M   'P 1'
#
loop_
_entity.id
_entity.type
_entity.pdbx_description
1 polymer ?
#
loop_
_entity_poly.entity_id
_entity_poly.type
_entity_poly.pdbx_seq_one_letter_code
_entity_poly.pdbx_strand_id
1 'polypeptide(L)' 'MLDKKEFKVLGNFFLDSSKLIFASLVIGVFVPSAAGKVPWLTFLLGIVMTTLFLAIAVKLSKKGEQ' A
#
# COMPACT_ATOMS: atom_id res chain seq x y z
N MET A 1 1.24 -22.01 -12.96
CA MET A 1 2.36 -21.05 -12.79
C MET A 1 1.89 -19.73 -13.34
N LEU A 2 1.97 -18.65 -12.57
CA LEU A 2 1.65 -17.31 -13.09
C LEU A 2 2.71 -16.89 -14.11
N ASP A 3 2.29 -16.23 -15.17
CA ASP A 3 3.18 -15.69 -16.20
C ASP A 3 3.89 -14.42 -15.68
N LYS A 4 5.05 -14.08 -16.27
CA LYS A 4 5.79 -12.86 -15.93
C LYS A 4 4.94 -11.59 -16.07
N LYS A 5 4.06 -11.55 -17.07
CA LYS A 5 3.09 -10.44 -17.23
C LYS A 5 2.12 -10.35 -16.06
N GLU A 6 1.62 -11.48 -15.59
CA GLU A 6 0.66 -11.52 -14.47
C GLU A 6 1.33 -11.04 -13.17
N PHE A 7 2.58 -11.47 -12.91
CA PHE A 7 3.36 -10.98 -11.76
C PHE A 7 3.57 -9.47 -11.80
N LYS A 8 3.84 -8.90 -12.98
CA LYS A 8 4.01 -7.45 -13.14
C LYS A 8 2.71 -6.68 -12.91
N VAL A 9 1.59 -7.17 -13.43
CA VAL A 9 0.26 -6.57 -13.21
C VAL A 9 -0.12 -6.60 -11.73
N LEU A 10 0.06 -7.74 -11.07
CA LEU A 10 -0.16 -7.88 -9.63
C LEU A 10 0.77 -6.96 -8.83
N GLY A 11 2.06 -6.91 -9.16
CA GLY A 11 3.01 -6.01 -8.50
C GLY A 11 2.59 -4.55 -8.58
N ASN A 12 2.19 -4.08 -9.75
CA ASN A 12 1.68 -2.71 -9.94
C ASN A 12 0.39 -2.46 -9.15
N PHE A 13 -0.54 -3.41 -9.14
CA PHE A 13 -1.78 -3.31 -8.37
C PHE A 13 -1.52 -3.13 -6.86
N PHE A 14 -0.63 -3.95 -6.28
CA PHE A 14 -0.29 -3.85 -4.86
C PHE A 14 0.47 -2.54 -4.55
N LEU A 15 1.28 -2.06 -5.49
CA LEU A 15 2.01 -0.82 -5.36
C LEU A 15 1.07 0.40 -5.38
N ASP A 16 0.09 0.42 -6.28
CA ASP A 16 -0.92 1.48 -6.34
C ASP A 16 -1.85 1.44 -5.12
N SER A 17 -2.23 0.25 -4.67
CA SER A 17 -2.97 0.07 -3.42
C SER A 17 -2.19 0.59 -2.21
N SER A 18 -0.88 0.30 -2.12
CA SER A 18 -0.01 0.82 -1.06
C SER A 18 0.01 2.35 -1.06
N LYS A 19 0.16 2.98 -2.24
CA LYS A 19 0.14 4.44 -2.37
C LYS A 19 -1.19 5.03 -1.94
N LEU A 20 -2.30 4.40 -2.31
CA LEU A 20 -3.65 4.85 -1.98
C LEU A 20 -3.88 4.79 -0.46
N ILE A 21 -3.52 3.67 0.18
CA ILE A 21 -3.63 3.52 1.64
C ILE A 21 -2.78 4.58 2.35
N PHE A 22 -1.54 4.79 1.89
CA PHE A 22 -0.65 5.81 2.45
C PHE A 22 -1.21 7.22 2.30
N ALA A 23 -1.69 7.58 1.11
CA ALA A 23 -2.29 8.89 0.85
C ALA A 23 -3.53 9.12 1.71
N SER A 24 -4.40 8.12 1.83
CA SER A 24 -5.58 8.16 2.71
C SER A 24 -5.20 8.35 4.17
N LEU A 25 -4.15 7.66 4.64
CA LEU A 25 -3.62 7.80 5.99
C LEU A 25 -3.10 9.22 6.25
N VAL A 26 -2.32 9.76 5.31
CA VAL A 26 -1.75 11.12 5.41
C VAL A 26 -2.88 12.15 5.43
N ILE A 27 -3.86 12.03 4.54
CA ILE A 27 -4.99 12.95 4.51
C ILE A 27 -5.80 12.85 5.81
N GLY A 28 -6.15 11.64 6.25
CA GLY A 28 -6.96 11.44 7.46
C GLY A 28 -6.28 11.93 8.74
N VAL A 29 -4.95 11.83 8.85
CA VAL A 29 -4.22 12.23 10.07
C VAL A 29 -3.77 13.69 10.03
N PHE A 30 -3.33 14.19 8.87
CA PHE A 30 -2.69 15.50 8.76
C PHE A 30 -3.59 16.59 8.17
N VAL A 31 -4.78 16.26 7.64
CA VAL A 31 -5.75 17.25 7.18
C VAL A 31 -6.84 17.41 8.25
N PRO A 32 -6.83 18.52 9.03
CA PRO A 32 -7.72 18.70 10.18
C PRO A 32 -9.23 18.69 9.84
N SER A 33 -9.56 18.90 8.57
CA SER A 33 -10.93 18.99 8.06
C SER A 33 -11.45 17.69 7.42
N ALA A 34 -10.58 16.69 7.21
CA ALA A 34 -10.91 15.50 6.40
C ALA A 34 -11.45 14.34 7.22
N ALA A 35 -10.95 14.15 8.44
CA ALA A 35 -11.43 13.15 9.39
C ALA A 35 -11.29 13.71 10.81
N GLY A 36 -12.19 13.32 11.72
CA GLY A 36 -12.08 13.69 13.14
C GLY A 36 -10.80 13.13 13.79
N LYS A 37 -10.70 13.16 15.12
CA LYS A 37 -9.51 12.60 15.82
C LYS A 37 -9.28 11.13 15.42
N VAL A 38 -8.27 10.89 14.59
CA VAL A 38 -7.85 9.54 14.21
C VAL A 38 -7.09 8.91 15.38
N PRO A 39 -7.50 7.75 15.90
CA PRO A 39 -6.77 7.06 16.94
C PRO A 39 -5.35 6.69 16.48
N TRP A 40 -4.36 6.85 17.36
CA TRP A 40 -2.96 6.51 17.05
C TRP A 40 -2.78 5.03 16.64
N LEU A 41 -3.63 4.15 17.18
CA LEU A 41 -3.68 2.74 16.80
C LEU A 41 -4.08 2.55 15.33
N THR A 42 -5.07 3.30 14.83
CA THR A 42 -5.49 3.27 13.43
C THR A 42 -4.38 3.77 12.51
N PHE A 43 -3.65 4.81 12.94
CA PHE A 43 -2.50 5.33 12.21
C PHE A 43 -1.38 4.27 12.08
N LEU A 44 -1.00 3.64 13.20
CA LEU A 44 -0.01 2.57 13.23
C LEU A 44 -0.41 1.37 12.35
N LEU A 45 -1.67 0.94 12.42
CA LEU A 45 -2.19 -0.13 11.58
C LEU A 45 -2.12 0.23 10.09
N GLY A 46 -2.43 1.47 9.73
CA GLY A 46 -2.31 1.96 8.37
C GLY A 46 -0.87 1.89 7.84
N ILE A 47 0.13 2.31 8.64
CA ILE A 47 1.55 2.19 8.28
C ILE A 47 1.94 0.72 8.05
N VAL A 48 1.52 -0.18 8.95
CA VAL A 48 1.79 -1.61 8.83
C VAL A 48 1.19 -2.18 7.54
N MET A 49 -0.06 -1.83 7.22
CA MET A 49 -0.73 -2.29 6.00
C MET A 49 -0.08 -1.73 4.72
N THR A 50 0.26 -0.45 4.69
CA THR A 50 1.02 0.15 3.59
C THR A 50 2.33 -0.61 3.38
N THR A 51 3.08 -0.87 4.45
CA THR A 51 4.37 -1.55 4.38
C THR A 51 4.23 -2.99 3.86
N LEU A 52 3.20 -3.72 4.31
CA LEU A 52 2.91 -5.08 3.83
C LEU A 52 2.57 -5.09 2.34
N PHE A 53 1.70 -4.20 1.89
CA PHE A 53 1.32 -4.09 0.47
C PHE A 53 2.52 -3.73 -0.40
N LEU A 54 3.37 -2.80 0.06
CA LEU A 54 4.61 -2.44 -0.62
C LEU A 54 5.59 -3.63 -0.69
N ALA A 55 5.76 -4.38 0.41
CA ALA A 55 6.63 -5.54 0.44
C ALA A 55 6.16 -6.63 -0.54
N ILE A 56 4.86 -6.87 -0.62
CA ILE A 56 4.24 -7.79 -1.59
C ILE A 56 4.50 -7.29 -3.01
N ALA A 57 4.26 -6.01 -3.29
CA ALA A 57 4.50 -5.41 -4.60
C ALA A 57 5.95 -5.58 -5.06
N VAL A 58 6.92 -5.26 -4.19
CA VAL A 58 8.36 -5.40 -4.47
C VAL A 58 8.72 -6.86 -4.75
N LYS A 59 8.20 -7.80 -3.95
CA LYS A 59 8.47 -9.23 -4.13
C LYS A 59 7.89 -9.77 -5.44
N LEU A 60 6.71 -9.32 -5.83
CA LEU A 60 6.06 -9.69 -7.08
C LEU A 60 6.77 -9.07 -8.30
N SER A 61 7.18 -7.81 -8.20
CA SER A 61 7.96 -7.13 -9.24
C SER A 61 9.28 -7.85 -9.50
N LYS A 62 10.03 -8.20 -8.44
CA LYS A 62 11.27 -8.99 -8.55
C LYS A 62 11.06 -10.36 -9.20
N LYS A 63 9.93 -11.03 -8.94
CA LYS A 63 9.59 -12.32 -9.57
C LYS A 63 9.13 -12.20 -11.02
N GLY A 64 8.56 -11.06 -11.42
CA GLY A 64 8.15 -10.81 -12.79
C GLY A 64 9.29 -10.38 -13.71
N GLU A 65 10.38 -9.86 -13.15
CA GLU A 65 11.59 -9.45 -13.90
C GLU A 65 12.60 -10.59 -14.12
N GLN A 66 12.61 -11.62 -13.25
CA GLN A 66 13.38 -12.87 -13.45
C GLN A 66 12.74 -13.75 -14.50
#